data_AF-A0A1N6DH06-F1
#
_entry.id   AF-A0A1N6DH06-F1
#
_cell.length_a   1.000
_cell.length_b   1.000
_cell.length_c   1.000
_cell.angle_alpha   90.00
_cell.angle_beta   90.00
_cell.angle_gamma   90.00
#
_symmetry.space_group_name_H-M   'P 1'
#
loop_
_entity.id
_entity.type
_entity.pdbx_description
1 polymer ?
#
loop_
_entity_poly.entity_id
_entity_poly.type
_entity_poly.pdbx_seq_one_letter_code
_entity_poly.pdbx_strand_id
1 'polypeptide(L)'
;MKNKVILIFLLLISFSGFTQNLTEKEFVILTFEMDRNKDSHGTFIYYWIAELEKYEKVDEYKEPKISSLFLHEFYGSEQLESCCLGKVSYPYTMTTDTEFNFPDNYSEYLTELRVLVKKNRKKIQEIKKEWQEGYREEVRVYATAIRGKLCTCEFGGNTYLTTGEQINFPKGKHEVLKDYLTQEKNILLFKDFSGFDFSNTDYRTGK
;
A
#
# COMPACT_ATOMS: atom_id res chain seq x y z
N MET A 1 -38.43 28.63 20.81
CA MET A 1 -37.99 28.23 19.45
C MET A 1 -36.51 28.49 19.17
N LYS A 2 -35.88 29.54 19.71
CA LYS A 2 -34.43 29.82 19.53
C LYS A 2 -33.49 28.66 19.97
N ASN A 3 -33.79 27.97 21.07
CA ASN A 3 -32.96 26.87 21.56
C ASN A 3 -33.06 25.57 20.72
N LYS A 4 -34.13 25.40 19.92
CA LYS A 4 -34.26 24.21 19.04
C LYS A 4 -33.40 24.34 17.78
N VAL A 5 -33.14 25.56 17.32
CA VAL A 5 -32.29 25.82 16.14
C VAL A 5 -30.81 25.58 16.45
N ILE A 6 -30.36 25.93 17.65
CA ILE A 6 -28.98 25.70 18.11
C ILE A 6 -28.66 24.20 18.21
N LEU A 7 -29.62 23.38 18.65
CA LEU A 7 -29.42 21.93 18.77
C LEU A 7 -29.26 21.25 17.41
N ILE A 8 -30.00 21.70 16.39
CA ILE A 8 -29.91 21.19 15.01
C ILE A 8 -28.56 21.58 14.38
N PHE A 9 -28.07 22.79 14.67
CA PHE A 9 -26.78 23.26 14.16
C PHE A 9 -25.59 22.49 14.78
N LEU A 10 -25.65 22.18 16.07
CA LEU A 10 -24.64 21.32 16.75
C LEU A 10 -24.65 19.88 16.23
N LEU A 11 -25.83 19.33 15.91
CA LEU A 11 -25.96 17.99 15.30
C LEU A 11 -25.36 17.93 13.89
N LEU A 12 -25.51 19.00 13.10
CA LEU A 12 -24.93 19.09 11.75
C LEU A 12 -23.39 19.17 11.77
N ILE A 13 -22.81 19.81 12.80
CA ILE A 13 -21.34 19.87 12.95
C ILE A 13 -20.78 18.49 13.35
N SER A 14 -21.50 17.70 14.15
CA SER A 14 -21.07 16.34 14.52
C SER A 14 -21.10 15.33 13.37
N PHE A 15 -21.75 15.64 12.24
CA PHE A 15 -21.73 14.81 11.03
C PHE A 15 -20.60 15.16 10.05
N SER A 16 -19.74 16.13 10.37
CA SER A 16 -18.47 16.32 9.67
C SER A 16 -17.44 15.27 10.12
N GLY A 17 -17.81 13.99 10.00
CA GLY A 17 -16.84 12.90 9.99
C GLY A 17 -15.85 13.21 8.87
N PHE A 18 -14.57 13.36 9.22
CA PHE A 18 -13.49 13.62 8.29
C PHE A 18 -13.34 12.44 7.32
N THR A 19 -14.18 12.36 6.30
CA THR A 19 -13.93 11.46 5.18
C THR A 19 -12.68 11.97 4.49
N GLN A 20 -11.73 11.09 4.18
CA GLN A 20 -10.60 11.52 3.36
C GLN A 20 -11.10 12.09 2.03
N ASN A 21 -10.56 13.22 1.62
CA ASN A 21 -10.77 13.70 0.26
C ASN A 21 -9.92 12.85 -0.68
N LEU A 22 -10.52 11.75 -1.16
CA LEU A 22 -9.90 10.80 -2.07
C LEU A 22 -9.73 11.44 -3.45
N THR A 23 -8.67 12.22 -3.55
CA THR A 23 -8.18 12.81 -4.80
C THR A 23 -7.38 11.76 -5.56
N GLU A 24 -7.50 11.82 -6.87
CA GLU A 24 -6.73 10.96 -7.75
C GLU A 24 -5.28 11.43 -7.76
N LYS A 25 -4.35 10.49 -7.61
CA LYS A 25 -2.92 10.74 -7.49
C LYS A 25 -2.15 9.77 -8.37
N GLU A 26 -0.96 10.18 -8.75
CA GLU A 26 0.00 9.32 -9.43
C GLU A 26 0.96 8.70 -8.42
N PHE A 27 1.22 7.41 -8.58
CA PHE A 27 2.11 6.67 -7.70
C PHE A 27 2.77 5.49 -8.41
N VAL A 28 3.85 4.98 -7.84
CA VAL A 28 4.48 3.74 -8.25
C VAL A 28 4.15 2.67 -7.23
N ILE A 29 3.53 1.59 -7.69
CA ILE A 29 3.45 0.35 -6.95
C ILE A 29 4.76 -0.40 -7.14
N LEU A 30 5.44 -0.66 -6.03
CA LEU A 30 6.59 -1.56 -5.95
C LEU A 30 6.10 -2.97 -5.62
N THR A 31 6.57 -3.95 -6.38
CA THR A 31 6.32 -5.37 -6.12
C THR A 31 7.64 -6.05 -5.80
N PHE A 32 7.74 -6.67 -4.63
CA PHE A 32 8.87 -7.49 -4.25
C PHE A 32 8.46 -8.95 -4.37
N GLU A 33 9.10 -9.69 -5.28
CA GLU A 33 8.98 -11.14 -5.37
C GLU A 33 10.19 -11.78 -4.72
N MET A 34 9.98 -12.61 -3.69
CA MET A 34 11.05 -13.28 -2.96
C MET A 34 10.96 -14.80 -3.11
N ASP A 35 12.04 -15.39 -3.62
CA ASP A 35 12.23 -16.83 -3.68
C ASP A 35 13.34 -17.25 -2.72
N ARG A 36 13.15 -18.40 -2.06
CA ARG A 36 14.13 -19.00 -1.15
C ARG A 36 14.37 -20.43 -1.55
N ASN A 37 15.64 -20.84 -1.60
CA ASN A 37 16.00 -22.21 -1.98
C ASN A 37 15.71 -23.24 -0.87
N LYS A 38 15.59 -22.79 0.38
CA LYS A 38 15.26 -23.59 1.55
C LYS A 38 14.01 -23.00 2.21
N ASP A 39 13.17 -23.88 2.78
CA ASP A 39 12.05 -23.54 3.65
C ASP A 39 10.90 -22.71 3.02
N SER A 40 10.83 -22.60 1.69
CA SER A 40 9.72 -21.96 0.99
C SER A 40 9.07 -22.88 -0.05
N HIS A 41 7.73 -22.92 -0.05
CA HIS A 41 6.91 -23.52 -1.10
C HIS A 41 6.31 -22.43 -2.00
N GLY A 42 7.16 -21.62 -2.64
CA GLY A 42 6.76 -20.65 -3.65
C GLY A 42 7.45 -19.29 -3.54
N THR A 43 6.93 -18.35 -4.32
CA THR A 43 7.37 -16.96 -4.37
C THR A 43 6.50 -16.12 -3.44
N PHE A 44 7.09 -15.47 -2.45
CA PHE A 44 6.39 -14.49 -1.62
C PHE A 44 6.27 -13.16 -2.39
N ILE A 45 5.13 -12.49 -2.27
CA ILE A 45 4.86 -11.25 -3.01
C ILE A 45 4.44 -10.15 -2.03
N TYR A 46 5.18 -9.05 -2.02
CA TYR A 46 4.92 -7.89 -1.16
C TYR A 46 4.67 -6.64 -2.00
N TYR A 47 3.74 -5.79 -1.55
CA TYR A 47 3.36 -4.57 -2.25
C TYR A 47 3.62 -3.34 -1.41
N TRP A 48 4.31 -2.38 -2.02
CA TRP A 48 4.61 -1.08 -1.44
C TRP A 48 4.28 0.01 -2.44
N ILE A 49 4.18 1.25 -1.97
CA ILE A 49 3.75 2.37 -2.80
C ILE A 49 4.55 3.63 -2.51
N ALA A 50 4.88 4.36 -3.57
CA ALA A 50 5.49 5.68 -3.49
C ALA A 50 4.67 6.69 -4.32
N GLU A 51 4.18 7.74 -3.67
CA GLU A 51 3.50 8.87 -4.34
C GLU A 51 4.48 9.57 -5.29
N LEU A 52 4.05 9.89 -6.51
CA LEU A 52 4.89 10.53 -7.52
C LEU A 52 4.87 12.07 -7.42
N GLU A 53 3.76 12.64 -6.98
CA GLU A 53 3.59 14.08 -6.75
C GLU A 53 4.39 14.54 -5.51
N LYS A 54 5.71 14.73 -5.71
CA LYS A 54 6.64 15.47 -4.84
C LYS A 54 8.06 15.61 -5.45
N TYR A 55 8.37 14.90 -6.54
CA TYR A 55 9.73 14.82 -7.10
C TYR A 55 9.92 15.56 -8.44
N GLU A 56 8.89 16.24 -8.96
CA GLU A 56 8.96 16.97 -10.23
C GLU A 56 9.62 18.37 -10.11
N LYS A 57 9.93 18.84 -8.90
CA LYS A 57 10.71 20.08 -8.70
C LYS A 57 12.19 19.75 -8.59
N VAL A 58 12.91 20.16 -9.63
CA VAL A 58 14.22 19.69 -10.14
C VAL A 58 15.42 19.86 -9.19
N ASP A 59 15.32 20.63 -8.10
CA ASP A 59 16.51 21.06 -7.35
C ASP A 59 16.79 20.33 -6.02
N GLU A 60 15.90 19.47 -5.53
CA GLU A 60 16.18 18.65 -4.34
C GLU A 60 15.84 17.19 -4.62
N TYR A 61 16.88 16.36 -4.74
CA TYR A 61 16.73 14.90 -4.68
C TYR A 61 16.14 14.52 -3.32
N LYS A 62 14.81 14.40 -3.23
CA LYS A 62 14.13 13.89 -2.05
C LYS A 62 13.98 12.39 -2.21
N GLU A 63 14.42 11.62 -1.22
CA GLU A 63 14.18 10.19 -1.27
C GLU A 63 12.67 9.91 -1.35
N PRO A 64 12.25 8.97 -2.21
CA PRO A 64 10.86 8.62 -2.32
C PRO A 64 10.34 8.05 -1.01
N LYS A 65 9.33 8.69 -0.43
CA LYS A 65 8.57 8.15 0.71
C LYS A 65 7.81 6.90 0.25
N ILE A 66 8.32 5.74 0.65
CA ILE A 66 7.72 4.44 0.37
C ILE A 66 6.91 4.01 1.60
N SER A 67 5.71 3.51 1.36
CA SER A 67 4.76 3.12 2.41
C SER A 67 4.06 1.81 2.03
N SER A 68 3.51 1.11 3.01
CA SER A 68 2.88 -0.19 2.78
C SER A 68 1.61 -0.05 1.95
N LEU A 69 1.37 -1.00 1.05
CA LEU A 69 0.16 -1.07 0.24
C LEU A 69 -0.52 -2.43 0.44
N PHE A 70 -1.73 -2.41 0.99
CA PHE A 70 -2.49 -3.62 1.22
C PHE A 70 -3.33 -3.98 0.00
N LEU A 71 -2.87 -4.99 -0.75
CA LEU A 71 -3.59 -5.54 -1.90
C LEU A 71 -4.26 -6.90 -1.59
N HIS A 72 -4.28 -7.36 -0.34
CA HIS A 72 -4.89 -8.63 0.07
C HIS A 72 -5.75 -8.44 1.31
N GLU A 73 -6.94 -9.04 1.35
CA GLU A 73 -7.93 -8.94 2.44
C GLU A 73 -7.59 -9.86 3.61
N PHE A 74 -6.49 -9.60 4.32
CA PHE A 74 -6.17 -10.30 5.58
C PHE A 74 -6.60 -9.52 6.84
N TYR A 75 -7.09 -8.30 6.65
CA TYR A 75 -7.54 -7.38 7.69
C TYR A 75 -9.08 -7.35 7.75
N GLY A 76 -9.68 -6.91 8.85
CA GLY A 76 -11.13 -6.71 8.92
C GLY A 76 -11.61 -5.51 8.10
N SER A 77 -12.85 -5.54 7.60
CA SER A 77 -13.42 -4.45 6.80
C SER A 77 -13.46 -3.12 7.56
N GLU A 78 -13.57 -3.16 8.89
CA GLU A 78 -13.50 -1.99 9.77
C GLU A 78 -12.15 -1.27 9.68
N GLN A 79 -11.06 -1.98 9.36
CA GLN A 79 -9.73 -1.38 9.21
C GLN A 79 -9.63 -0.54 7.94
N LEU A 80 -10.28 -0.98 6.84
CA LEU A 80 -10.42 -0.21 5.61
C LEU A 80 -11.27 1.04 5.85
N GLU A 81 -12.43 0.88 6.50
CA GLU A 81 -13.34 1.99 6.79
C GLU A 81 -12.70 3.04 7.70
N SER A 82 -12.09 2.60 8.81
CA SER A 82 -11.34 3.46 9.73
C SER A 82 -10.28 4.24 8.97
N CYS A 83 -9.48 3.55 8.15
CA CYS A 83 -8.46 4.18 7.34
C CYS A 83 -9.08 5.23 6.42
N CYS A 84 -10.11 4.90 5.63
CA CYS A 84 -10.77 5.85 4.71
C CYS A 84 -11.41 7.08 5.41
N LEU A 85 -11.66 7.00 6.72
CA LEU A 85 -12.08 8.12 7.57
C LEU A 85 -10.90 8.90 8.19
N GLY A 86 -9.67 8.64 7.71
CA GLY A 86 -8.45 9.28 8.20
C GLY A 86 -8.06 8.86 9.62
N LYS A 87 -8.67 7.81 10.16
CA LYS A 87 -8.36 7.29 11.50
C LYS A 87 -7.23 6.27 11.41
N VAL A 88 -6.59 6.05 12.55
CA VAL A 88 -5.58 5.00 12.72
C VAL A 88 -6.17 3.63 12.38
N SER A 89 -5.38 2.79 11.73
CA SER A 89 -5.77 1.44 11.32
C SER A 89 -4.82 0.39 11.89
N TYR A 90 -5.37 -0.77 12.24
CA TYR A 90 -4.72 -1.90 12.90
C TYR A 90 -4.92 -3.18 12.07
N PRO A 91 -4.39 -3.25 10.84
CA PRO A 91 -4.65 -4.36 9.89
C PRO A 91 -4.22 -5.74 10.39
N TYR A 92 -3.34 -5.81 11.39
CA TYR A 92 -2.84 -7.06 11.98
C TYR A 92 -3.55 -7.47 13.28
N THR A 93 -4.53 -6.69 13.74
CA THR A 93 -5.27 -6.99 14.97
C THR A 93 -6.63 -7.59 14.60
N MET A 94 -6.84 -8.85 14.95
CA MET A 94 -8.13 -9.53 14.83
C MET A 94 -8.71 -9.79 16.22
N THR A 95 -10.00 -9.53 16.38
CA THR A 95 -10.78 -9.86 17.58
C THR A 95 -11.93 -10.80 17.20
N THR A 96 -12.69 -11.26 18.19
CA THR A 96 -13.92 -12.04 17.95
C THR A 96 -14.99 -11.26 17.18
N ASP A 97 -14.88 -9.93 17.15
CA ASP A 97 -15.84 -9.02 16.53
C ASP A 97 -15.34 -8.53 15.15
N THR A 98 -14.19 -9.01 14.68
CA THR A 98 -13.65 -8.65 13.36
C THR A 98 -14.52 -9.23 12.26
N GLU A 99 -15.01 -8.37 11.37
CA GLU A 99 -15.82 -8.76 10.21
C GLU A 99 -15.00 -8.67 8.92
N PHE A 100 -15.23 -9.61 8.00
CA PHE A 100 -14.62 -9.62 6.66
C PHE A 100 -15.65 -9.23 5.58
N ASN A 101 -16.62 -8.41 5.98
CA ASN A 101 -17.71 -7.94 5.13
C ASN A 101 -17.26 -6.67 4.41
N PHE A 102 -16.42 -6.81 3.39
CA PHE A 102 -15.96 -5.69 2.58
C PHE A 102 -17.10 -5.14 1.68
N PRO A 103 -17.02 -3.86 1.25
CA PRO A 103 -17.94 -3.33 0.25
C PRO A 103 -18.01 -4.22 -1.00
N ASP A 104 -19.19 -4.32 -1.60
CA ASP A 104 -19.43 -5.17 -2.77
C ASP A 104 -18.33 -5.00 -3.84
N ASN A 105 -17.81 -6.13 -4.32
CA ASN A 105 -16.76 -6.25 -5.33
C ASN A 105 -15.35 -5.77 -4.91
N TYR A 106 -15.09 -5.44 -3.63
CA TYR A 106 -13.75 -5.02 -3.21
C TYR A 106 -12.68 -6.10 -3.43
N SER A 107 -12.99 -7.36 -3.14
CA SER A 107 -12.09 -8.49 -3.38
C SER A 107 -11.76 -8.70 -4.86
N GLU A 108 -12.78 -8.62 -5.72
CA GLU A 108 -12.64 -8.68 -7.17
C GLU A 108 -11.78 -7.52 -7.66
N TYR A 109 -12.06 -6.31 -7.18
CA TYR A 109 -11.31 -5.11 -7.48
C TYR A 109 -9.81 -5.23 -7.10
N LEU A 110 -9.49 -5.75 -5.90
CA LEU A 110 -8.08 -5.99 -5.53
C LEU A 110 -7.44 -7.03 -6.45
N THR A 111 -8.19 -8.05 -6.86
CA THR A 111 -7.74 -9.07 -7.82
C THR A 111 -7.42 -8.44 -9.18
N GLU A 112 -8.30 -7.61 -9.71
CA GLU A 112 -8.09 -6.88 -10.95
C GLU A 112 -6.87 -5.95 -10.87
N LEU A 113 -6.71 -5.22 -9.76
CA LEU A 113 -5.55 -4.37 -9.54
C LEU A 113 -4.24 -5.16 -9.50
N ARG A 114 -4.20 -6.31 -8.81
CA ARG A 114 -3.02 -7.21 -8.81
C ARG A 114 -2.70 -7.71 -10.22
N VAL A 115 -3.71 -8.08 -11.01
CA VAL A 115 -3.54 -8.49 -12.42
C VAL A 115 -3.01 -7.34 -13.28
N LEU A 116 -3.57 -6.15 -13.13
CA LEU A 116 -3.14 -4.93 -13.82
C LEU A 116 -1.68 -4.61 -13.51
N VAL A 117 -1.30 -4.63 -12.23
CA VAL A 117 0.08 -4.41 -11.77
C VAL A 117 1.01 -5.47 -12.36
N LYS A 118 0.67 -6.76 -12.24
CA LYS A 118 1.49 -7.86 -12.73
C LYS A 118 1.74 -7.80 -14.24
N LYS A 119 0.73 -7.39 -15.02
CA LYS A 119 0.83 -7.28 -16.49
C LYS A 119 1.72 -6.12 -16.95
N ASN A 120 1.81 -5.05 -16.18
CA ASN A 120 2.44 -3.79 -16.60
C ASN A 120 3.74 -3.46 -15.83
N ARG A 121 4.13 -4.29 -14.86
CA ARG A 121 5.34 -4.06 -14.06
C ARG A 121 6.61 -4.21 -14.88
N LYS A 122 7.61 -3.39 -14.59
CA LYS A 122 8.97 -3.51 -15.11
C LYS A 122 9.89 -3.94 -13.98
N LYS A 123 10.80 -4.90 -14.24
CA LYS A 123 11.84 -5.28 -13.28
C LYS A 123 12.83 -4.12 -13.16
N ILE A 124 13.08 -3.65 -11.94
CA ILE A 124 13.97 -2.52 -11.66
C ILE A 124 15.24 -2.95 -10.90
N GLN A 125 15.16 -4.04 -10.13
CA GLN A 125 16.31 -4.57 -9.42
C GLN A 125 16.17 -6.09 -9.21
N GLU A 126 17.31 -6.77 -9.11
CA GLU A 126 17.41 -8.17 -8.69
C GLU A 126 18.49 -8.24 -7.62
N ILE A 127 18.13 -8.72 -6.43
CA ILE A 127 19.00 -8.80 -5.25
C ILE A 127 19.18 -10.28 -4.94
N LYS A 128 20.44 -10.72 -4.86
CA LYS A 128 20.79 -12.10 -4.48
C LYS A 128 21.52 -12.06 -3.16
N LYS A 129 20.97 -12.76 -2.17
CA LYS A 129 21.60 -12.93 -0.86
C LYS A 129 21.98 -14.39 -0.70
N GLU A 130 23.24 -14.63 -0.35
CA GLU A 130 23.74 -15.94 0.01
C GLU A 130 24.25 -15.86 1.45
N TRP A 131 23.74 -16.76 2.28
CA TRP A 131 24.10 -16.85 3.69
C TRP A 131 24.96 -18.10 3.92
N GLN A 132 25.46 -18.23 5.14
CA GLN A 132 26.16 -19.44 5.57
C GLN A 132 25.26 -20.67 5.38
N GLU A 133 25.88 -21.84 5.22
CA GLU A 133 25.17 -23.12 5.00
C GLU A 133 24.40 -23.21 3.66
N GLY A 134 24.69 -22.33 2.70
CA GLY A 134 24.13 -22.39 1.34
C GLY A 134 22.65 -22.00 1.24
N TYR A 135 22.14 -21.25 2.23
CA TYR A 135 20.84 -20.61 2.13
C TYR A 135 20.90 -19.44 1.14
N ARG A 136 19.99 -19.42 0.17
CA ARG A 136 19.93 -18.43 -0.91
C ARG A 136 18.54 -17.81 -0.99
N GLU A 137 18.52 -16.50 -1.06
CA GLU A 137 17.33 -15.69 -1.26
C GLU A 137 17.53 -14.84 -2.52
N GLU A 138 16.56 -14.89 -3.43
CA GLU A 138 16.48 -14.01 -4.59
C GLU A 138 15.28 -13.09 -4.44
N VAL A 139 15.51 -11.78 -4.47
CA VAL A 139 14.47 -10.76 -4.42
C VAL A 139 14.44 -10.03 -5.75
N ARG A 140 13.32 -10.13 -6.47
CA ARG A 140 13.06 -9.43 -7.73
C ARG A 140 12.15 -8.25 -7.44
N VAL A 141 12.65 -7.03 -7.66
CA VAL A 141 11.92 -5.78 -7.43
C VAL A 141 11.36 -5.29 -8.76
N TYR A 142 10.07 -5.01 -8.78
CA TYR A 142 9.36 -4.46 -9.93
C TYR A 142 8.66 -3.15 -9.57
N ALA A 143 8.44 -2.32 -10.58
CA ALA A 143 7.67 -1.09 -10.46
C ALA A 143 6.55 -1.04 -11.51
N THR A 144 5.39 -0.52 -11.12
CA THR A 144 4.28 -0.17 -12.01
C THR A 144 3.79 1.22 -11.66
N ALA A 145 3.89 2.18 -12.58
CA ALA A 145 3.34 3.51 -12.41
C ALA A 145 1.84 3.50 -12.72
N ILE A 146 1.02 3.97 -11.79
CA ILE A 146 -0.42 4.04 -11.95
C ILE A 146 -0.97 5.35 -11.39
N ARG A 147 -2.15 5.71 -11.87
CA ARG A 147 -2.98 6.78 -11.34
C ARG A 147 -4.22 6.15 -10.69
N GLY A 148 -4.60 6.64 -9.52
CA GLY A 148 -5.76 6.13 -8.79
C GLY A 148 -5.98 6.81 -7.46
N LYS A 149 -6.81 6.21 -6.60
CA LYS A 149 -7.12 6.74 -5.26
C LYS A 149 -6.75 5.72 -4.19
N LEU A 150 -6.29 6.24 -3.05
CA LEU A 150 -5.90 5.46 -1.89
C LEU A 150 -6.57 6.06 -0.65
N CYS A 151 -7.04 5.19 0.24
CA CYS A 151 -7.24 5.58 1.63
C CYS A 151 -5.89 5.45 2.34
N THR A 152 -5.41 6.56 2.90
CA THR A 152 -4.09 6.66 3.53
C THR A 152 -4.22 7.02 4.99
N CYS A 153 -3.68 6.21 5.90
CA CYS A 153 -3.78 6.47 7.33
C CYS A 153 -2.49 6.04 8.06
N GLU A 154 -2.43 6.35 9.35
CA GLU A 154 -1.36 5.90 10.24
C GLU A 154 -1.62 4.46 10.70
N PHE A 155 -0.55 3.68 10.77
CA PHE A 155 -0.54 2.37 11.40
C PHE A 155 -0.52 2.50 12.93
N GLY A 156 -1.47 1.85 13.60
CA GLY A 156 -1.59 1.90 15.05
C GLY A 156 -0.88 0.80 15.82
N GLY A 157 -0.45 -0.26 15.15
CA GLY A 157 0.21 -1.40 15.80
C GLY A 157 1.71 -1.18 16.03
N ASN A 158 2.35 -2.20 16.59
CA ASN A 158 3.81 -2.28 16.80
C ASN A 158 4.41 -3.57 16.21
N THR A 159 3.65 -4.25 15.37
CA THR A 159 4.04 -5.53 14.75
C THR A 159 4.21 -5.32 13.25
N TYR A 160 5.32 -5.83 12.70
CA TYR A 160 5.74 -5.70 11.29
C TYR A 160 6.03 -4.27 10.83
N LEU A 161 5.22 -3.28 11.20
CA LEU A 161 5.42 -1.87 10.87
C LEU A 161 5.67 -1.04 12.13
N THR A 162 6.31 0.12 11.96
CA THR A 162 6.50 1.07 13.07
C THR A 162 5.21 1.84 13.30
N THR A 163 4.81 2.03 14.57
CA THR A 163 3.66 2.85 14.91
C THR A 163 3.78 4.25 14.31
N GLY A 164 2.72 4.73 13.67
CA GLY A 164 2.69 6.01 12.96
C GLY A 164 3.20 5.95 11.52
N GLU A 165 3.68 4.81 11.04
CA GLU A 165 3.99 4.65 9.61
C GLU A 165 2.74 4.78 8.75
N GLN A 166 2.92 5.34 7.55
CA GLN A 166 1.85 5.46 6.60
C GLN A 166 1.52 4.09 5.98
N ILE A 167 0.23 3.78 5.92
CA ILE A 167 -0.30 2.61 5.24
C ILE A 167 -1.42 3.00 4.28
N ASN A 168 -1.62 2.18 3.25
CA ASN A 168 -2.51 2.52 2.15
C ASN A 168 -3.40 1.33 1.75
N PHE A 169 -4.67 1.64 1.55
CA PHE A 169 -5.64 0.73 0.95
C PHE A 169 -6.13 1.33 -0.37
N PRO A 170 -6.07 0.60 -1.48
CA PRO A 170 -6.49 1.15 -2.76
C PRO A 170 -8.01 1.24 -2.81
N LYS A 171 -8.54 2.27 -3.48
CA LYS A 171 -9.98 2.48 -3.64
C LYS A 171 -10.31 3.09 -5.00
N GLY A 172 -11.34 2.57 -5.67
CA GLY A 172 -11.78 3.10 -6.96
C GLY A 172 -10.90 2.67 -8.14
N LYS A 173 -11.13 3.24 -9.32
CA LYS A 173 -10.47 2.82 -10.56
C LYS A 173 -8.99 3.21 -10.57
N HIS A 174 -8.19 2.36 -11.21
CA HIS A 174 -6.76 2.57 -11.42
C HIS A 174 -6.42 2.50 -12.90
N GLU A 175 -5.56 3.40 -13.34
CA GLU A 175 -5.07 3.48 -14.72
C GLU A 175 -3.55 3.35 -14.75
N VAL A 176 -3.03 2.56 -15.70
CA VAL A 176 -1.57 2.43 -15.89
C VAL A 176 -1.04 3.66 -16.62
N LEU A 177 -0.04 4.29 -16.03
CA LEU A 177 0.69 5.38 -16.66
C LEU A 177 1.79 4.81 -17.54
N LYS A 178 1.60 4.90 -18.86
CA LYS A 178 2.62 4.51 -19.84
C LYS A 178 3.81 5.47 -19.77
N ASP A 179 5.00 4.96 -20.05
CA ASP A 179 6.24 5.74 -20.21
C ASP A 179 6.68 6.58 -18.99
N TYR A 180 6.14 6.29 -17.81
CA TYR A 180 6.54 6.96 -16.56
C TYR A 180 7.85 6.39 -15.98
N LEU A 181 8.09 5.09 -16.13
CA LEU A 181 9.30 4.42 -15.64
C LEU A 181 10.46 4.59 -16.64
N THR A 182 10.91 5.83 -16.83
CA THR A 182 12.04 6.23 -17.68
C THR A 182 13.19 6.80 -16.83
N GLN A 183 14.41 6.78 -17.35
CA GLN A 183 15.60 7.25 -16.62
C GLN A 183 15.50 8.72 -16.18
N GLU A 184 14.79 9.55 -16.96
CA GLU A 184 14.63 10.99 -16.70
C GLU A 184 13.63 11.32 -15.60
N LYS A 185 12.71 10.39 -15.27
CA LYS A 185 11.56 10.65 -14.39
C LYS A 185 11.52 9.78 -13.12
N ASN A 186 12.45 8.84 -12.96
CA ASN A 186 12.24 7.75 -12.01
C ASN A 186 13.37 7.59 -10.98
N ILE A 187 13.28 8.39 -9.92
CA ILE A 187 14.16 8.31 -8.74
C ILE A 187 14.19 6.91 -8.08
N LEU A 188 13.14 6.10 -8.27
CA LEU A 188 13.08 4.72 -7.75
C LEU A 188 13.95 3.73 -8.54
N LEU A 189 14.33 4.02 -9.79
CA LEU A 189 15.28 3.17 -10.54
C LEU A 189 16.69 3.24 -9.94
N PHE A 190 17.01 4.34 -9.27
CA PHE A 190 18.34 4.58 -8.69
C PHE A 190 18.39 4.26 -7.19
N LYS A 191 17.24 3.97 -6.56
CA LYS A 191 17.20 3.53 -5.16
C LYS A 191 17.71 2.09 -5.09
N ASP A 192 18.69 1.86 -4.21
CA ASP A 192 19.08 0.51 -3.82
C ASP A 192 18.09 -0.05 -2.79
N PHE A 193 17.41 -1.14 -3.13
CA PHE A 193 16.49 -1.84 -2.23
C PHE A 193 17.16 -2.99 -1.44
N SER A 194 18.47 -3.20 -1.55
CA SER A 194 19.19 -4.29 -0.87
C SER A 194 19.00 -4.30 0.65
N GLY A 195 18.94 -3.12 1.27
CA GLY A 195 18.69 -2.91 2.71
C GLY A 195 17.26 -2.52 3.06
N PHE A 196 16.32 -2.56 2.12
CA PHE A 196 14.93 -2.18 2.38
C PHE A 196 14.15 -3.35 3.02
N ASP A 197 13.49 -3.10 4.14
CA ASP A 197 12.65 -4.11 4.81
C ASP A 197 11.24 -4.14 4.19
N PHE A 198 11.05 -5.01 3.20
CA PHE A 198 9.80 -5.15 2.46
C PHE A 198 8.85 -6.23 3.01
N SER A 199 9.32 -7.10 3.91
CA SER A 199 8.60 -8.30 4.36
C SER A 199 7.40 -8.02 5.27
N ASN A 200 7.13 -6.76 5.57
CA ASN A 200 6.20 -6.34 6.60
C ASN A 200 4.73 -6.24 6.15
N THR A 201 4.42 -6.71 4.94
CA THR A 201 3.05 -6.82 4.38
C THR A 201 2.66 -8.27 4.10
N ASP A 202 3.33 -9.24 4.75
CA ASP A 202 3.25 -10.68 4.45
C ASP A 202 1.80 -11.20 4.41
N TYR A 203 1.32 -11.43 3.19
CA TYR A 203 0.23 -12.36 2.93
C TYR A 203 0.84 -13.61 2.33
N ARG A 204 0.95 -14.66 3.16
CA ARG A 204 1.34 -15.99 2.69
C ARG A 204 0.20 -16.53 1.83
N THR A 205 0.35 -16.44 0.51
CA THR A 205 -0.41 -17.32 -0.39
C THR A 205 0.15 -18.73 -0.23
N GLY A 206 -0.37 -19.46 0.75
CA GLY A 206 -0.30 -20.92 0.72
C GLY A 206 -1.04 -21.38 -0.53
N LYS A 207 -0.36 -22.15 -1.38
CA LYS A 207 -1.07 -23.09 -2.24
C LYS A 207 -1.69 -24.18 -1.39
#